data_AF-A0A5P5ZQ26-F1
#
_entry.id   AF-A0A5P5ZQ26-F1
#
_cell.length_a   1.000
_cell.length_b   1.000
_cell.length_c   1.000
_cell.angle_alpha   90.00
_cell.angle_beta   90.00
_cell.angle_gamma   90.00
#
_symmetry.space_group_name_H-M   'P 1'
#
loop_
_entity.id
_entity.type
_entity.pdbx_description
1 polymer ?
#
loop_
_entity_poly.entity_id
_entity_poly.type
_entity_poly.pdbx_seq_one_letter_code
_entity_poly.pdbx_strand_id
1 'polypeptide(L)'
;MKTLITILTVLFCCIGLEAQETAAVTGKIISENNEGQVKIKAAAISNSQTFADMNFILITLKKGKSGTSSNKQSGKFSLKPNETRILSETYVNLAEKDGLKVYLFLKDEESDRTIAKDSLEINPQQFTAAVTYIPEKDLELAGLTIDETKTRMGQMFYEIFFKKYNQIPEKYDGTVIITELPSFGRNSRITVTVDDRIIYSFLSKPDEEAVEAEALTALNYLADFTANQNLRDREFKY
;
A
#
# COMPACT_ATOMS: atom_id res chain seq x y z
N MET A 1 16.09 -14.27 -77.33
CA MET A 1 14.96 -14.97 -76.69
C MET A 1 15.19 -14.97 -75.19
N LYS A 2 14.15 -14.56 -74.43
CA LYS A 2 13.71 -15.16 -73.16
C LYS A 2 14.71 -15.07 -71.98
N THR A 3 14.59 -14.04 -71.13
CA THR A 3 13.84 -14.06 -69.85
C THR A 3 14.37 -15.07 -68.83
N LEU A 4 14.93 -14.58 -67.72
CA LEU A 4 14.62 -15.02 -66.35
C LEU A 4 15.29 -14.02 -65.39
N ILE A 5 14.56 -13.00 -64.92
CA ILE A 5 13.92 -12.96 -63.59
C ILE A 5 14.99 -12.91 -62.48
N THR A 6 15.38 -11.71 -62.06
CA THR A 6 14.89 -11.05 -60.83
C THR A 6 15.21 -11.86 -59.58
N ILE A 7 16.18 -11.41 -58.77
CA ILE A 7 16.07 -11.31 -57.32
C ILE A 7 17.05 -10.20 -56.91
N LEU A 8 16.49 -9.00 -56.85
CA LEU A 8 17.01 -7.84 -56.15
C LEU A 8 16.88 -8.15 -54.65
N THR A 9 17.89 -8.79 -54.05
CA THR A 9 17.96 -8.94 -52.60
C THR A 9 18.44 -7.62 -52.01
N VAL A 10 17.52 -6.64 -51.98
CA VAL A 10 17.61 -5.52 -51.04
C VAL A 10 17.45 -6.14 -49.66
N LEU A 11 18.59 -6.48 -49.06
CA LEU A 11 18.69 -6.75 -47.63
C LEU A 11 18.42 -5.41 -46.93
N PHE A 12 17.14 -5.12 -46.76
CA PHE A 12 16.66 -4.00 -45.97
C PHE A 12 17.08 -4.29 -44.53
N CYS A 13 18.21 -3.71 -44.14
CA CYS A 13 18.66 -3.66 -42.77
C CYS A 13 17.63 -2.80 -42.01
N CYS A 14 16.58 -3.42 -41.50
CA CYS A 14 15.71 -2.84 -40.47
C CYS A 14 16.55 -2.74 -39.18
N ILE A 15 17.43 -1.76 -39.14
CA ILE A 15 17.90 -1.19 -37.89
C ILE A 15 16.65 -0.62 -37.23
N GLY A 16 16.13 -1.31 -36.23
CA GLY A 16 15.14 -0.77 -35.33
C GLY A 16 15.74 0.47 -34.69
N LEU A 17 15.39 1.63 -35.22
CA LEU A 17 15.56 2.88 -34.51
C LEU A 17 14.54 2.84 -33.37
N GLU A 18 14.96 2.37 -32.21
CA GLU A 18 14.26 2.73 -30.98
C GLU A 18 14.46 4.23 -30.80
N ALA A 19 13.51 5.01 -31.31
CA ALA A 19 13.37 6.39 -30.91
C ALA A 19 13.07 6.36 -29.41
N GLN A 20 14.07 6.67 -28.60
CA GLN A 20 13.88 6.87 -27.17
C GLN A 20 12.92 8.05 -27.02
N GLU A 21 11.63 7.77 -26.79
CA GLU A 21 10.66 8.81 -26.45
C GLU A 21 11.14 9.49 -25.16
N THR A 22 11.75 10.66 -25.31
CA THR A 22 12.07 11.51 -24.17
C THR A 22 10.76 11.86 -23.50
N ALA A 23 10.59 11.46 -22.24
CA ALA A 23 9.35 11.73 -21.51
C ALA A 23 9.01 13.23 -21.60
N ALA A 24 7.78 13.52 -22.04
CA ALA A 24 7.30 14.88 -22.30
C ALA A 24 7.36 15.79 -21.06
N VAL A 25 7.19 15.20 -19.87
CA VAL A 25 7.35 15.87 -18.58
C VAL A 25 8.17 14.98 -17.66
N THR A 26 9.12 15.58 -16.93
CA THR A 26 9.93 14.90 -15.92
C THR A 26 9.84 15.63 -14.58
N GLY A 27 9.86 14.88 -13.48
CA GLY A 27 9.96 15.42 -12.13
C GLY A 27 11.39 15.31 -11.63
N LYS A 28 11.85 16.29 -10.85
CA LYS A 28 13.18 16.27 -10.24
C LYS A 28 13.13 16.78 -8.81
N ILE A 29 13.72 16.02 -7.89
CA ILE A 29 14.00 16.44 -6.52
C ILE A 29 15.41 17.02 -6.49
N ILE A 30 15.53 18.24 -6.01
CA ILE A 30 16.81 18.92 -5.83
C ILE A 30 17.05 19.07 -4.32
N SER A 31 18.19 18.60 -3.84
CA SER A 31 18.60 18.72 -2.44
C SER A 31 19.85 19.55 -2.29
N GLU A 32 19.83 20.51 -1.37
CA GLU A 32 20.98 21.33 -0.96
C GLU A 32 21.17 21.14 0.55
N ASN A 33 22.35 20.73 1.01
CA ASN A 33 22.62 20.50 2.43
C ASN A 33 23.51 21.62 2.98
N ASN A 34 23.01 22.33 3.99
CA ASN A 34 23.75 23.34 4.74
C ASN A 34 23.72 22.97 6.23
N GLU A 35 24.86 22.55 6.77
CA GLU A 35 25.10 22.39 8.22
C GLU A 35 23.97 21.71 9.02
N GLY A 36 23.47 20.56 8.55
CA GLY A 36 22.46 19.77 9.26
C GLY A 36 21.01 20.14 8.94
N GLN A 37 20.79 21.08 8.01
CA GLN A 37 19.50 21.36 7.40
C GLN A 37 19.56 21.07 5.89
N VAL A 38 18.73 20.13 5.44
CA VAL A 38 18.59 19.78 4.03
C VAL A 38 17.40 20.53 3.45
N LYS A 39 17.70 21.39 2.47
CA LYS A 39 16.71 22.06 1.65
C LYS A 39 16.30 21.15 0.50
N ILE A 40 15.01 20.88 0.38
CA ILE A 40 14.41 20.02 -0.64
C ILE A 40 13.52 20.88 -1.54
N LYS A 41 13.77 20.84 -2.85
CA LYS A 41 12.94 21.49 -3.87
C LYS A 41 12.36 20.43 -4.80
N ALA A 42 11.05 20.50 -5.04
CA ALA A 42 10.41 19.75 -6.11
C ALA A 42 10.39 20.60 -7.38
N ALA A 43 10.83 20.04 -8.50
CA ALA A 43 10.82 20.68 -9.80
C ALA A 43 10.10 19.81 -10.85
N ALA A 44 9.42 20.45 -11.78
CA ALA A 44 8.92 19.83 -13.00
C ALA A 44 9.63 20.44 -14.22
N ILE A 45 9.98 19.60 -15.19
CA ILE A 45 10.66 19.98 -16.42
C ILE A 45 9.83 19.48 -17.59
N SER A 46 9.37 20.40 -18.44
CA SER A 46 8.71 20.09 -19.69
C SER A 46 9.76 19.98 -20.79
N ASN A 47 9.73 18.88 -21.53
CA ASN A 47 10.46 18.72 -22.80
C ASN A 47 9.49 18.79 -24.00
N SER A 48 8.23 19.16 -23.75
CA SER A 48 7.17 19.20 -24.76
C SER A 48 7.03 20.59 -25.38
N GLN A 49 6.42 20.63 -26.56
CA GLN A 49 6.07 21.87 -27.27
C GLN A 49 4.69 22.41 -26.86
N THR A 50 3.98 21.73 -25.95
CA THR A 50 2.62 22.07 -25.53
C THR A 50 2.57 22.46 -24.06
N PHE A 51 1.50 23.16 -23.68
CA PHE A 51 1.20 23.45 -22.29
C PHE A 51 0.59 22.22 -21.61
N ALA A 52 0.84 22.04 -20.32
CA ALA A 52 0.26 20.97 -19.52
C ALA A 52 -0.19 21.50 -18.16
N ASP A 53 -1.43 21.18 -17.78
CA ASP A 53 -1.98 21.42 -16.45
C ASP A 53 -1.89 20.13 -15.63
N MET A 54 -1.30 20.23 -14.44
CA MET A 54 -0.87 19.08 -13.65
C MET A 54 -1.03 19.31 -12.15
N ASN A 55 -1.04 18.20 -11.42
CA ASN A 55 -0.99 18.18 -9.96
C ASN A 55 0.35 17.59 -9.51
N PHE A 56 0.87 18.04 -8.37
CA PHE A 56 2.03 17.40 -7.75
C PHE A 56 1.73 16.94 -6.33
N ILE A 57 2.45 15.92 -5.88
CA ILE A 57 2.52 15.47 -4.50
C ILE A 57 3.99 15.26 -4.15
N LEU A 58 4.49 16.01 -3.17
CA LEU A 58 5.80 15.83 -2.55
C LEU A 58 5.61 15.24 -1.15
N ILE A 59 6.25 14.11 -0.86
CA ILE A 59 6.23 13.47 0.45
C ILE A 59 7.66 13.40 0.96
N THR A 60 7.92 13.92 2.16
CA THR A 60 9.17 13.72 2.88
C THR A 60 8.91 12.86 4.11
N LEU A 61 9.72 11.83 4.32
CA LEU A 61 9.71 10.96 5.49
C LEU A 61 11.09 11.01 6.12
N LYS A 62 11.19 11.57 7.32
CA LYS A 62 12.42 11.54 8.13
C LYS A 62 12.26 10.53 9.25
N LYS A 63 13.25 9.67 9.43
CA LYS A 63 13.33 8.71 10.54
C LYS A 63 14.60 8.97 11.33
N GLY A 64 14.45 9.33 12.59
CA GLY A 64 15.56 9.55 13.50
C GLY A 64 15.41 8.73 14.78
N LYS A 65 16.32 8.94 15.73
CA LYS A 65 16.30 8.24 17.03
C LYS A 65 15.01 8.50 17.82
N SER A 66 14.44 9.70 17.72
CA SER A 66 13.25 10.12 18.47
C SER A 66 11.92 9.72 17.82
N GLY A 67 11.93 9.14 16.61
CA GLY A 67 10.73 8.74 15.90
C GLY A 67 10.76 9.05 14.40
N THR A 68 9.58 8.93 13.78
CA THR A 68 9.37 9.22 12.34
C THR A 68 8.52 10.49 12.21
N SER A 69 8.96 11.43 11.38
CA SER A 69 8.19 12.61 10.99
C SER A 69 7.96 12.59 9.50
N SER A 70 6.75 12.94 9.06
CA SER A 70 6.41 13.03 7.64
C SER A 70 5.79 14.37 7.30
N ASN A 71 6.03 14.85 6.09
CA ASN A 71 5.39 16.04 5.53
C ASN A 71 4.90 15.71 4.12
N LYS A 72 3.67 16.13 3.80
CA LYS A 72 3.07 15.96 2.48
C LYS A 72 2.63 17.34 1.98
N GLN A 73 3.13 17.71 0.82
CA GLN A 73 2.75 18.94 0.11
C GLN A 73 2.15 18.56 -1.24
N SER A 74 1.14 19.29 -1.67
CA SER A 74 0.49 19.07 -2.95
C SER A 74 -0.07 20.37 -3.49
N GLY A 75 -0.23 20.46 -4.80
CA GLY A 75 -0.83 21.62 -5.44
C GLY A 75 -1.02 21.41 -6.94
N LYS A 76 -1.84 22.30 -7.52
CA LYS A 76 -2.00 22.42 -8.96
C LYS A 76 -0.94 23.34 -9.54
N PHE A 77 -0.48 23.06 -10.74
CA PHE A 77 0.44 23.92 -11.46
C PHE A 77 0.27 23.71 -12.96
N SER A 78 0.72 24.70 -13.71
CA SER A 78 0.82 24.58 -15.15
C SER A 78 2.26 24.69 -15.62
N LEU A 79 2.60 23.95 -16.65
CA LEU A 79 3.94 23.86 -17.19
C LEU A 79 3.94 24.31 -18.64
N LYS A 80 4.71 25.35 -18.93
CA LYS A 80 4.88 25.86 -20.29
C LYS A 80 5.83 24.96 -21.10
N PRO A 81 5.80 25.06 -22.43
CA PRO A 81 6.76 24.39 -23.29
C PRO A 81 8.21 24.70 -22.88
N ASN A 82 9.05 23.66 -22.77
CA ASN A 82 10.47 23.78 -22.40
C ASN A 82 10.76 24.52 -21.08
N GLU A 83 9.80 24.56 -20.15
CA GLU A 83 9.94 25.23 -18.86
C GLU A 83 10.47 24.27 -17.79
N THR A 84 11.34 24.78 -16.91
CA THR A 84 11.61 24.18 -15.60
C THR A 84 10.94 25.03 -14.52
N ARG A 85 10.05 24.43 -13.75
CA ARG A 85 9.28 25.12 -12.71
C ARG A 85 9.53 24.49 -11.34
N ILE A 86 9.82 25.32 -10.35
CA ILE A 86 9.86 24.90 -8.94
C ILE A 86 8.42 24.87 -8.40
N LEU A 87 8.04 23.74 -7.81
CA LEU A 87 6.69 23.45 -7.36
C LEU A 87 6.54 23.68 -5.86
N SER A 88 7.52 23.25 -5.09
CA SER A 88 7.57 23.47 -3.65
C SER A 88 9.01 23.48 -3.13
N GLU A 89 9.18 24.08 -1.97
CA GLU A 89 10.44 24.15 -1.24
C GLU A 89 10.17 23.85 0.24
N THR A 90 11.00 23.00 0.85
CA THR A 90 10.89 22.64 2.27
C THR A 90 12.27 22.41 2.88
N TYR A 91 12.40 22.67 4.17
CA TYR A 91 13.63 22.49 4.93
C TYR A 91 13.44 21.34 5.92
N VAL A 92 14.38 20.40 5.93
CA VAL A 92 14.37 19.22 6.80
C VAL A 92 15.64 19.23 7.63
N ASN A 93 15.51 19.37 8.95
CA ASN A 93 16.64 19.19 9.86
C ASN A 93 17.01 17.70 9.88
N LEU A 94 18.25 17.37 9.51
CA LEU A 94 18.74 16.01 9.36
C LEU A 94 20.04 15.83 10.14
N ALA A 95 19.98 15.09 11.26
CA ALA A 95 21.17 14.70 11.99
C ALA A 95 21.96 13.62 11.22
N GLU A 96 23.25 13.45 11.53
CA GLU A 96 24.15 12.54 10.79
C GLU A 96 23.64 11.11 10.62
N LYS A 97 22.87 10.61 11.60
CA LYS A 97 22.33 9.23 11.60
C LYS A 97 20.85 9.15 11.25
N ASP A 98 20.18 10.27 11.00
CA ASP A 98 18.78 10.27 10.59
C ASP A 98 18.67 9.81 9.12
N GLY A 99 17.63 9.06 8.83
CA GLY A 99 17.22 8.70 7.47
C GLY A 99 16.22 9.70 6.92
N LEU A 100 16.32 10.00 5.63
CA LEU A 100 15.33 10.75 4.87
C LEU A 100 14.95 10.01 3.59
N LYS A 101 13.67 9.84 3.34
CA LYS A 101 13.13 9.48 2.02
C LYS A 101 12.26 10.62 1.51
N VAL A 102 12.39 10.94 0.24
CA VAL A 102 11.58 11.94 -0.44
C VAL A 102 11.00 11.31 -1.69
N TYR A 103 9.71 11.52 -1.91
CA TYR A 103 9.01 11.07 -3.12
C TYR A 103 8.30 12.26 -3.76
N LEU A 104 8.44 12.39 -5.07
CA LEU A 104 7.73 13.35 -5.89
C LEU A 104 6.89 12.59 -6.90
N PHE A 105 5.63 12.96 -7.02
CA PHE A 105 4.72 12.49 -8.06
C PHE A 105 4.17 13.69 -8.80
N LEU A 106 4.27 13.67 -10.13
CA LEU A 106 3.57 14.59 -11.02
C LEU A 106 2.44 13.81 -11.67
N LYS A 107 1.24 14.37 -11.60
CA LYS A 107 0.02 13.75 -12.08
C LYS A 107 -0.68 14.66 -13.08
N ASP A 108 -1.33 14.04 -14.04
CA ASP A 108 -2.26 14.72 -14.92
C ASP A 108 -3.44 15.29 -14.13
N GLU A 109 -3.87 16.52 -14.44
CA GLU A 109 -4.92 17.18 -13.66
C GLU A 109 -6.28 16.51 -13.81
N GLU A 110 -6.64 16.08 -15.02
CA GLU A 110 -7.97 15.54 -15.33
C GLU A 110 -8.11 14.08 -14.90
N SER A 111 -7.11 13.26 -15.23
CA SER A 111 -7.16 11.81 -15.01
C SER A 111 -6.58 11.32 -13.67
N ASP A 112 -5.92 12.21 -12.90
CA ASP A 112 -5.11 11.89 -11.70
C ASP A 112 -4.03 10.80 -11.92
N ARG A 113 -3.75 10.46 -13.18
CA ARG A 113 -2.75 9.47 -13.55
C ARG A 113 -1.35 10.02 -13.27
N THR A 114 -0.49 9.20 -12.66
CA THR A 114 0.92 9.58 -12.47
C THR A 114 1.64 9.61 -13.81
N ILE A 115 2.19 10.77 -14.16
CA ILE A 115 2.93 11.03 -15.41
C ILE A 115 4.42 10.93 -15.18
N ALA A 116 4.91 11.46 -14.06
CA ALA A 116 6.32 11.39 -13.70
C ALA A 116 6.48 11.18 -12.20
N LYS A 117 7.59 10.58 -11.80
CA LYS A 117 7.96 10.38 -10.40
C LYS A 117 9.46 10.55 -10.23
N ASP A 118 9.85 10.96 -9.03
CA ASP A 118 11.24 10.98 -8.62
C ASP A 118 11.34 10.59 -7.14
N SER A 119 12.50 10.11 -6.72
CA SER A 119 12.76 9.74 -5.34
C SER A 119 14.19 10.05 -4.92
N LEU A 120 14.36 10.52 -3.70
CA LEU A 120 15.66 10.76 -3.08
C LEU A 120 15.72 10.06 -1.73
N GLU A 121 16.79 9.31 -1.48
CA GLU A 121 17.04 8.69 -0.17
C GLU A 121 18.39 9.17 0.39
N ILE A 122 18.41 9.52 1.68
CA ILE A 122 19.60 9.84 2.46
C ILE A 122 19.60 8.92 3.68
N ASN A 123 20.71 8.23 3.94
CA ASN A 123 20.84 7.22 5.00
C ASN A 123 19.69 6.18 4.99
N PRO A 124 19.51 5.45 3.88
CA PRO A 124 18.39 4.52 3.70
C PRO A 124 18.38 3.36 4.71
N GLN A 125 19.52 3.10 5.35
CA GLN A 125 19.70 2.06 6.37
C GLN A 125 18.76 2.23 7.56
N GLN A 126 18.32 3.47 7.85
CA GLN A 126 17.33 3.74 8.90
C GLN A 126 15.91 3.25 8.55
N PHE A 127 15.64 3.01 7.26
CA PHE A 127 14.37 2.50 6.76
C PHE A 127 14.42 1.02 6.41
N THR A 128 15.60 0.41 6.43
CA THR A 128 15.76 -1.03 6.24
C THR A 128 15.42 -1.71 7.57
N ALA A 129 14.13 -1.94 7.81
CA ALA A 129 13.78 -3.21 8.42
C ALA A 129 14.35 -4.28 7.47
N ALA A 130 15.09 -5.26 7.97
CA ALA A 130 15.56 -6.36 7.15
C ALA A 130 14.37 -6.89 6.36
N VAL A 131 14.39 -6.72 5.03
CA VAL A 131 13.43 -7.39 4.16
C VAL A 131 13.87 -8.84 4.18
N THR A 132 13.42 -9.58 5.18
CA THR A 132 13.44 -11.04 5.11
C THR A 132 12.58 -11.36 3.91
N TYR A 133 13.16 -12.02 2.90
CA TYR A 133 12.36 -12.64 1.85
C TYR A 133 11.38 -13.59 2.55
N ILE A 134 10.13 -13.15 2.65
CA ILE A 134 9.01 -13.99 3.07
C ILE A 134 8.58 -14.68 1.78
N PRO A 135 8.79 -16.00 1.63
CA PRO A 135 8.26 -16.75 0.50
C PRO A 135 6.77 -16.40 0.31
N GLU A 136 6.27 -16.34 -0.92
CA GLU A 136 4.85 -16.03 -1.19
C GLU A 136 3.88 -16.96 -0.42
N LYS A 137 4.33 -18.18 -0.09
CA LYS A 137 3.65 -19.16 0.75
C LYS A 137 3.51 -18.75 2.23
N ASP A 138 4.40 -17.91 2.72
CA ASP A 138 4.35 -17.30 4.04
C ASP A 138 3.73 -15.88 3.98
N LEU A 139 3.32 -15.45 2.78
CA LEU A 139 2.55 -14.23 2.50
C LEU A 139 1.05 -14.53 2.37
N GLU A 140 0.56 -15.52 3.11
CA GLU A 140 -0.87 -15.64 3.34
C GLU A 140 -1.34 -14.42 4.16
N LEU A 141 -2.50 -13.87 3.85
CA LEU A 141 -3.08 -12.72 4.55
C LEU A 141 -3.57 -13.14 5.95
N ALA A 142 -2.63 -13.58 6.81
CA ALA A 142 -2.92 -13.98 8.16
C ALA A 142 -3.32 -12.76 8.99
N GLY A 143 -4.38 -12.89 9.78
CA GLY A 143 -4.82 -11.80 10.64
C GLY A 143 -5.83 -10.83 10.02
N LEU A 144 -6.34 -11.09 8.82
CA LEU A 144 -7.37 -10.24 8.22
C LEU A 144 -8.73 -10.48 8.89
N THR A 145 -9.33 -9.42 9.45
CA THR A 145 -10.69 -9.42 10.00
C THR A 145 -11.56 -8.45 9.23
N ILE A 146 -12.79 -8.85 8.90
CA ILE A 146 -13.79 -8.02 8.22
C ILE A 146 -15.00 -7.85 9.14
N ASP A 147 -15.41 -6.59 9.33
CA ASP A 147 -16.63 -6.21 10.07
C ASP A 147 -17.81 -6.02 9.12
N GLU A 148 -18.80 -6.91 9.19
CA GLU A 148 -20.10 -6.75 8.52
C GLU A 148 -21.26 -6.64 9.53
N THR A 149 -20.96 -6.14 10.73
CA THR A 149 -21.96 -5.90 11.77
C THR A 149 -22.76 -4.61 11.50
N LYS A 150 -24.02 -4.60 11.92
CA LYS A 150 -24.98 -3.54 11.59
C LYS A 150 -25.49 -2.78 12.81
N THR A 151 -25.50 -3.42 13.97
CA THR A 151 -26.02 -2.85 15.22
C THR A 151 -24.88 -2.46 16.16
N ARG A 152 -25.20 -1.65 17.18
CA ARG A 152 -24.23 -1.28 18.22
C ARG A 152 -23.71 -2.49 18.99
N MET A 153 -24.52 -3.53 19.17
CA MET A 153 -24.13 -4.75 19.88
C MET A 153 -23.17 -5.60 19.03
N GLY A 154 -23.43 -5.71 17.72
CA GLY A 154 -22.51 -6.35 16.79
C GLY A 154 -21.16 -5.63 16.72
N GLN A 155 -21.18 -4.30 16.61
CA GLN A 155 -19.96 -3.49 16.62
C GLN A 155 -19.17 -3.63 17.93
N MET A 156 -19.86 -3.63 19.07
CA MET A 156 -19.22 -3.85 20.39
C MET A 156 -18.51 -5.21 20.45
N PHE A 157 -19.18 -6.27 19.98
CA PHE A 157 -18.55 -7.58 19.87
C PHE A 157 -17.33 -7.53 18.95
N TYR A 158 -17.43 -6.91 17.77
CA TYR A 158 -16.31 -6.80 16.83
C TYR A 158 -15.12 -6.05 17.45
N GLU A 159 -15.35 -4.92 18.12
CA GLU A 159 -14.31 -4.14 18.80
C GLU A 159 -13.57 -4.97 19.86
N ILE A 160 -14.32 -5.70 20.71
CA ILE A 160 -13.76 -6.55 21.76
C ILE A 160 -12.99 -7.73 21.15
N PHE A 161 -13.60 -8.41 20.18
CA PHE A 161 -13.00 -9.51 19.45
C PHE A 161 -11.69 -9.06 18.79
N PHE A 162 -11.71 -7.98 18.02
CA PHE A 162 -10.55 -7.45 17.31
C PHE A 162 -9.43 -7.04 18.26
N LYS A 163 -9.77 -6.40 19.39
CA LYS A 163 -8.79 -6.05 20.43
C LYS A 163 -8.08 -7.28 20.98
N LYS A 164 -8.83 -8.32 21.34
CA LYS A 164 -8.27 -9.58 21.87
C LYS A 164 -7.53 -10.38 20.80
N TYR A 165 -8.09 -10.44 19.59
CA TYR A 165 -7.47 -11.11 18.44
C TYR A 165 -6.09 -10.51 18.11
N ASN A 166 -5.97 -9.18 18.16
CA ASN A 166 -4.69 -8.51 17.92
C ASN A 166 -3.61 -8.84 18.97
N GLN A 167 -3.99 -9.26 20.18
CA GLN A 167 -3.07 -9.64 21.25
C GLN A 167 -2.52 -11.07 21.11
N ILE A 168 -3.14 -11.92 20.28
CA ILE A 168 -2.69 -13.30 20.05
C ILE A 168 -1.42 -13.29 19.19
N PRO A 169 -0.35 -14.02 19.57
CA PRO A 169 0.93 -14.01 18.84
C PRO A 169 0.86 -14.66 17.46
N GLU A 170 0.06 -15.73 17.32
CA GLU A 170 -0.16 -16.45 16.08
C GLU A 170 -1.50 -16.01 15.49
N LYS A 171 -1.47 -15.46 14.28
CA LYS A 171 -2.69 -15.06 13.55
C LYS A 171 -3.22 -16.24 12.79
N TYR A 172 -4.53 -16.26 12.58
CA TYR A 172 -5.16 -17.30 11.80
C TYR A 172 -4.93 -17.05 10.31
N ASP A 173 -4.62 -18.13 9.60
CA ASP A 173 -4.58 -18.18 8.15
C ASP A 173 -6.01 -18.12 7.61
N GLY A 174 -6.25 -17.25 6.63
CA GLY A 174 -7.57 -16.98 6.09
C GLY A 174 -8.25 -15.73 6.65
N THR A 175 -9.39 -15.37 6.05
CA THR A 175 -10.11 -14.14 6.40
C THR A 175 -11.20 -14.43 7.42
N VAL A 176 -11.11 -13.81 8.60
CA VAL A 176 -12.17 -13.89 9.62
C VAL A 176 -13.23 -12.82 9.33
N ILE A 177 -14.45 -13.24 9.00
CA ILE A 177 -15.57 -12.32 8.75
C ILE A 177 -16.56 -12.43 9.91
N ILE A 178 -16.93 -11.29 10.48
CA ILE A 178 -17.96 -11.19 11.51
C ILE A 178 -19.20 -10.59 10.89
N THR A 179 -20.24 -11.41 10.72
CA THR A 179 -21.50 -11.01 10.09
C THR A 179 -22.61 -10.91 11.13
N GLU A 180 -23.52 -9.95 10.94
CA GLU A 180 -24.68 -9.79 11.81
C GLU A 180 -26.00 -9.85 11.02
N LEU A 181 -26.88 -10.75 11.45
CA LEU A 181 -28.26 -10.79 11.01
C LEU A 181 -29.16 -10.20 12.12
N PRO A 182 -29.60 -8.93 12.00
CA PRO A 182 -30.53 -8.34 12.96
C PRO A 182 -31.88 -9.06 12.87
N SER A 183 -32.48 -9.38 14.02
CA SER A 183 -33.84 -9.90 14.08
C SER A 183 -34.82 -8.77 14.40
N PHE A 184 -36.11 -8.98 14.14
CA PHE A 184 -37.17 -8.04 14.54
C PHE A 184 -37.35 -7.93 16.08
N GLY A 185 -36.60 -8.73 16.87
CA GLY A 185 -36.57 -8.67 18.33
C GLY A 185 -35.49 -7.75 18.90
N ARG A 186 -35.18 -7.91 20.19
CA ARG A 186 -34.11 -7.16 20.88
C ARG A 186 -32.71 -7.76 20.70
N ASN A 187 -32.60 -8.87 19.97
CA ASN A 187 -31.34 -9.58 19.73
C ASN A 187 -31.05 -9.71 18.23
N SER A 188 -29.78 -9.93 17.93
CA SER A 188 -29.26 -10.18 16.59
C SER A 188 -28.43 -11.45 16.61
N ARG A 189 -28.34 -12.13 15.47
CA ARG A 189 -27.45 -13.29 15.34
C ARG A 189 -26.11 -12.82 14.81
N ILE A 190 -25.05 -13.04 15.58
CA ILE A 190 -23.68 -12.76 15.16
C ILE A 190 -23.06 -14.09 14.75
N THR A 191 -22.36 -14.10 13.61
CA THR A 191 -21.72 -15.28 13.05
C THR A 191 -20.28 -14.96 12.68
N VAL A 192 -19.37 -15.81 13.14
CA VAL A 192 -17.93 -15.74 12.86
C VAL A 192 -17.60 -16.82 11.83
N THR A 193 -17.06 -16.41 10.69
CA THR A 193 -16.68 -17.31 9.59
C THR A 193 -15.22 -17.17 9.23
N VAL A 194 -14.59 -18.27 8.82
CA VAL A 194 -13.25 -18.30 8.20
C VAL A 194 -13.37 -18.98 6.85
N ASP A 195 -12.99 -18.27 5.78
CA ASP A 195 -13.03 -18.76 4.39
C ASP A 195 -14.34 -19.53 4.08
N ASP A 196 -15.47 -18.86 4.33
CA ASP A 196 -16.84 -19.34 4.13
C ASP A 196 -17.33 -20.47 5.06
N ARG A 197 -16.55 -20.88 6.06
CA ARG A 197 -16.98 -21.85 7.08
C ARG A 197 -17.41 -21.16 8.37
N ILE A 198 -18.60 -21.51 8.86
CA ILE A 198 -19.09 -21.02 10.15
C ILE A 198 -18.30 -21.69 11.27
N ILE A 199 -17.59 -20.87 12.04
CA ILE A 199 -16.83 -21.30 13.21
C ILE A 199 -17.67 -21.17 14.48
N TYR A 200 -18.38 -20.05 14.60
CA TYR A 200 -19.19 -19.77 15.77
C TYR A 200 -20.41 -18.92 15.43
N SER A 201 -21.54 -19.16 16.10
CA SER A 201 -22.74 -18.36 15.95
C SER A 201 -23.51 -18.28 17.27
N PHE A 202 -23.90 -17.08 17.66
CA PHE A 202 -24.63 -16.84 18.91
C PHE A 202 -25.67 -15.73 18.74
N LEU A 203 -26.57 -15.61 19.72
CA LEU A 203 -27.54 -14.52 19.79
C LEU A 203 -27.01 -13.44 20.72
N SER A 204 -26.98 -12.19 20.24
CA SER A 204 -26.50 -11.04 21.01
C SER A 204 -27.40 -10.77 22.21
N LYS A 205 -26.74 -10.37 23.31
CA LYS A 205 -27.37 -9.96 24.57
C LYS A 205 -26.86 -8.56 24.90
N PRO A 206 -27.71 -7.66 25.41
CA PRO A 206 -27.32 -6.29 25.77
C PRO A 206 -26.63 -6.27 27.14
N ASP A 207 -25.55 -7.02 27.26
CA ASP A 207 -24.76 -7.15 28.49
C ASP A 207 -23.28 -7.26 28.11
N GLU A 208 -22.46 -6.36 28.64
CA GLU A 208 -21.06 -6.21 28.21
C GLU A 208 -20.21 -7.43 28.62
N GLU A 209 -20.43 -7.96 29.83
CA GLU A 209 -19.76 -9.17 30.32
C GLU A 209 -20.10 -10.38 29.43
N ALA A 210 -21.39 -10.53 29.05
CA ALA A 210 -21.79 -11.55 28.09
C ALA A 210 -21.07 -11.38 26.75
N VAL A 211 -21.03 -10.17 26.17
CA VAL A 211 -20.35 -9.94 24.88
C VAL A 211 -18.86 -10.28 24.96
N GLU A 212 -18.20 -9.95 26.07
CA GLU A 212 -16.80 -10.31 26.28
C GLU A 212 -16.58 -11.83 26.36
N ALA A 213 -17.47 -12.55 27.04
CA ALA A 213 -17.44 -14.01 27.12
C ALA A 213 -17.66 -14.68 25.75
N GLU A 214 -18.58 -14.15 24.94
CA GLU A 214 -18.83 -14.62 23.57
C GLU A 214 -17.60 -14.39 22.67
N ALA A 215 -16.91 -13.25 22.82
CA ALA A 215 -15.68 -12.97 22.08
C ALA A 215 -14.53 -13.93 22.45
N LEU A 216 -14.36 -14.23 23.74
CA LEU A 216 -13.40 -15.24 24.19
C LEU A 216 -13.73 -16.63 23.63
N THR A 217 -15.00 -16.99 23.64
CA THR A 217 -15.49 -18.27 23.11
C THR A 217 -15.22 -18.40 21.61
N ALA A 218 -15.49 -17.35 20.84
CA ALA A 218 -15.20 -17.30 19.42
C ALA A 218 -13.70 -17.50 19.13
N LEU A 219 -12.82 -16.86 19.91
CA LEU A 219 -11.37 -17.02 19.77
C LEU A 219 -10.90 -18.43 20.06
N ASN A 220 -11.47 -19.11 21.06
CA ASN A 220 -11.15 -20.50 21.36
C ASN A 220 -11.55 -21.43 20.20
N TYR A 221 -12.75 -21.26 19.63
CA TYR A 221 -13.17 -22.05 18.47
C TYR A 221 -12.27 -21.81 17.24
N LEU A 222 -11.80 -20.58 17.04
CA LEU A 222 -10.84 -20.28 15.97
C LEU A 222 -9.47 -20.93 16.20
N ALA A 223 -9.01 -20.98 17.46
CA ALA A 223 -7.75 -21.63 17.82
C ALA A 223 -7.84 -23.14 17.54
N ASP A 224 -8.94 -23.79 17.94
CA ASP A 224 -9.20 -25.20 17.68
C ASP A 224 -9.30 -25.48 16.17
N PHE A 225 -9.98 -24.61 15.42
CA PHE A 225 -10.11 -24.74 13.97
C PHE A 225 -8.74 -24.71 13.27
N THR A 226 -7.88 -23.78 13.66
CA THR A 226 -6.53 -23.60 13.08
C THR A 226 -5.61 -24.75 13.44
N ALA A 227 -5.63 -25.21 14.70
CA ALA A 227 -4.87 -26.38 15.13
C ALA A 227 -5.23 -27.62 14.30
N ASN A 228 -6.50 -27.80 13.98
CA ASN A 228 -6.97 -28.91 13.14
C ASN A 228 -6.61 -28.76 11.65
N GLN A 229 -6.63 -27.54 11.08
CA GLN A 229 -6.17 -27.29 9.71
C GLN A 229 -4.68 -27.66 9.55
N ASN A 230 -3.84 -27.18 10.45
CA ASN A 230 -2.41 -27.44 10.49
C ASN A 230 -2.04 -28.93 10.55
N LEU A 231 -2.90 -29.77 11.14
CA LEU A 231 -2.71 -31.22 11.16
C LEU A 231 -3.04 -31.86 9.81
N ARG A 232 -4.11 -31.40 9.13
CA ARG A 232 -4.53 -31.92 7.82
C ARG A 232 -3.49 -31.61 6.75
N ASP A 233 -2.96 -30.40 6.73
CA ASP A 233 -1.96 -29.98 5.74
C ASP A 233 -0.61 -30.70 5.89
N ARG A 234 -0.34 -31.29 7.06
CA ARG A 234 0.81 -32.18 7.27
C ARG A 234 0.60 -33.57 6.69
N GLU A 235 -0.64 -34.09 6.69
CA GLU A 235 -0.93 -35.44 6.19
C GLU A 235 -1.00 -35.55 4.66
N PHE A 236 -1.26 -34.43 3.95
CA PHE A 236 -1.33 -34.42 2.48
C PHE A 236 -0.01 -34.07 1.78
N LYS A 237 1.12 -33.99 2.50
CA LYS A 237 2.46 -33.87 1.91
C LYS A 237 3.06 -35.26 1.62
N TYR A 238 2.70 -35.84 0.48
CA TYR A 238 3.43 -36.95 -0.16
C TYR A 238 3.83 -36.57 -1.58
#